data_AF-A0A396P6L7-F1
#
_entry.id   AF-A0A396P6L7-F1
#
_cell.length_a   1.000
_cell.length_b   1.000
_cell.length_c   1.000
_cell.angle_alpha   90.00
_cell.angle_beta   90.00
_cell.angle_gamma   90.00
#
_symmetry.space_group_name_H-M   'P 1'
#
loop_
_entity.id
_entity.type
_entity.pdbx_description
1 polymer ?
#
loop_
_entity_poly.entity_id
_entity_poly.type
_entity_poly.pdbx_seq_one_letter_code
_entity_poly.pdbx_strand_id
1 'polypeptide(L)'
;MRNPKLPTGIDNFKKIRNGNYYYVDKTSLIEQILNNGSEVTLFTRPRRFGKSLNMSMIQHFFEIGTDPALFDGLKISKNTEICEQYMGKYPVISISLKGIDADSYEKARAQLIKTINREARRFQFLLESDKLSRVDKALFSELLTRNMEEDTITSSLQELTQLLEVHYEQQVVVLIDEYDVPMAKAHENGYYDEMVLLLRNMFGNVLKTNSSLAFAVLTGYLRIAKESIFTGLNNFKVYSITNTEFDETFGFTDEEVKTMLHDYEMDDRYDEVKEWYDGYRFGKADVYCPWDVVNYCNDHIHNPEAEPENYWMNTSGNSVIHHFIDSINEPDMLTKTELEWLVNGKTVIKQIDEMVTYNDLYSTMDHLWSTLFMTGYLTQRGRESDGRYCLAIPNREIRNIITERILTLFQQEVKKDGKMAEQFCQALFDGKAAEVESLLNLYLQKTVSVRDTFVRKSLKENFYHGILLGILSYKNDWRASSNRESGEGFSDIVIEMGNAETGIVIEVKYTDEKKDLERDCRKALEQIRDKDYTQTLWQEGYKKMVQYGIAFHLKQCCVMEEEMQRKRNRNGALNSYNLL
;
A
#
# COMPACT_ATOMS: atom_id res chain seq x y z
N MET A 1 -29.42 2.29 18.50
CA MET A 1 -29.20 3.50 17.68
C MET A 1 -28.56 3.02 16.38
N ARG A 2 -28.78 3.70 15.24
CA ARG A 2 -28.09 3.31 14.00
C ARG A 2 -26.61 3.62 14.17
N ASN A 3 -25.74 2.64 13.97
CA ASN A 3 -24.29 2.84 14.09
C ASN A 3 -23.83 3.99 13.18
N PRO A 4 -22.81 4.77 13.60
CA PRO A 4 -22.23 5.80 12.77
C PRO A 4 -21.84 5.25 11.39
N LYS A 5 -21.73 6.12 10.38
CA LYS A 5 -21.23 5.72 9.06
C LYS A 5 -19.72 5.58 9.12
N LEU A 6 -19.15 4.59 8.44
CA LEU A 6 -17.70 4.50 8.29
C LEU A 6 -17.19 5.60 7.34
N PRO A 7 -16.12 6.33 7.68
CA PRO A 7 -15.62 7.47 6.90
C PRO A 7 -14.72 7.01 5.73
N THR A 8 -15.29 6.33 4.74
CA THR A 8 -14.55 5.92 3.53
C THR A 8 -14.23 7.14 2.65
N GLY A 9 -12.95 7.47 2.54
CA GLY A 9 -12.47 8.56 1.66
C GLY A 9 -12.76 9.98 2.17
N ILE A 10 -13.00 10.16 3.47
CA ILE A 10 -13.24 11.48 4.07
C ILE A 10 -12.02 11.91 4.87
N ASP A 11 -11.40 13.02 4.46
CA ASP A 11 -10.24 13.66 5.10
C ASP A 11 -10.59 14.96 5.83
N ASN A 12 -11.86 15.39 5.81
CA ASN A 12 -12.31 16.59 6.49
C ASN A 12 -12.88 16.25 7.88
N PHE A 13 -12.20 16.73 8.93
CA PHE A 13 -12.57 16.46 10.32
C PHE A 13 -13.98 16.96 10.66
N LYS A 14 -14.32 18.20 10.29
CA LYS A 14 -15.65 18.78 10.52
C LYS A 14 -16.77 17.97 9.86
N LYS A 15 -16.54 17.46 8.65
CA LYS A 15 -17.51 16.59 7.95
C LYS A 15 -17.74 15.28 8.70
N ILE A 16 -16.70 14.68 9.28
CA ILE A 16 -16.82 13.47 10.09
C ILE A 16 -17.65 13.77 11.35
N ARG A 17 -17.28 14.82 12.09
CA ARG A 17 -17.95 15.18 13.36
C ARG A 17 -19.42 15.57 13.17
N ASN A 18 -19.74 16.34 12.13
CA ASN A 18 -21.12 16.77 11.86
C ASN A 18 -21.96 15.72 11.10
N GLY A 19 -21.32 14.78 10.42
CA GLY A 19 -21.97 13.85 9.49
C GLY A 19 -22.42 12.52 10.09
N ASN A 20 -22.35 12.37 11.41
CA ASN A 20 -22.55 11.08 12.11
C ASN A 20 -21.65 9.97 11.55
N TYR A 21 -20.38 10.29 11.34
CA TYR A 21 -19.37 9.31 10.95
C TYR A 21 -18.62 8.80 12.19
N TYR A 22 -18.16 7.56 12.11
CA TYR A 22 -17.26 6.99 13.09
C TYR A 22 -15.93 7.73 13.09
N TYR A 23 -15.42 8.08 14.27
CA TYR A 23 -14.16 8.81 14.41
C TYR A 23 -13.31 8.16 15.50
N VAL A 24 -12.12 7.68 15.12
CA VAL A 24 -11.09 7.25 16.07
C VAL A 24 -10.34 8.49 16.54
N ASP A 25 -10.34 8.72 17.85
CA ASP A 25 -9.87 9.97 18.44
C ASP A 25 -8.34 10.07 18.54
N LYS A 26 -7.79 10.92 17.68
CA LYS A 26 -6.36 11.29 17.61
C LYS A 26 -6.06 12.72 18.08
N THR A 27 -6.97 13.34 18.82
CA THR A 27 -6.84 14.75 19.23
C THR A 27 -5.72 15.01 20.25
N SER A 28 -5.16 13.97 20.87
CA SER A 28 -3.93 14.08 21.69
C SER A 28 -2.73 14.59 20.89
N LEU A 29 -2.76 14.50 19.56
CA LEU A 29 -1.76 15.11 18.68
C LEU A 29 -1.62 16.63 18.90
N ILE A 30 -2.73 17.34 19.16
CA ILE A 30 -2.72 18.79 19.40
C ILE A 30 -1.87 19.12 20.62
N GLU A 31 -2.14 18.45 21.74
CA GLU A 31 -1.40 18.62 23.00
C GLU A 31 0.08 18.25 22.82
N GLN A 32 0.37 17.15 22.11
CA GLN A 32 1.75 16.75 21.86
C GLN A 32 2.52 17.77 20.99
N ILE A 33 1.88 18.39 20.00
CA ILE A 33 2.50 19.45 19.18
C ILE A 33 2.82 20.68 20.04
N LEU A 34 1.85 21.14 20.84
CA LEU A 34 2.03 22.31 21.72
C LEU A 34 3.13 22.10 22.76
N ASN A 35 3.16 20.92 23.39
CA ASN A 35 4.16 20.57 24.39
C ASN A 35 5.57 20.36 23.81
N ASN A 36 5.69 20.07 22.50
CA ASN A 36 6.98 19.87 21.85
C ASN A 36 7.79 21.16 21.75
N GLY A 37 7.12 22.31 21.56
CA GLY A 37 7.75 23.62 21.40
C GLY A 37 8.54 23.83 20.11
N SER A 38 8.46 22.92 19.14
CA SER A 38 9.11 23.08 17.83
C SER A 38 8.31 24.03 16.95
N GLU A 39 8.94 25.10 16.47
CA GLU A 39 8.32 26.08 15.56
C GLU A 39 7.91 25.45 14.21
N VAL A 40 8.69 24.51 13.68
CA VAL A 40 8.36 23.79 12.45
C VAL A 40 8.50 22.29 12.63
N THR A 41 7.40 21.57 12.50
CA THR A 41 7.32 20.12 12.68
C THR A 41 6.95 19.42 11.39
N LEU A 42 7.72 18.40 10.99
CA LEU A 42 7.43 17.55 9.84
C LEU A 42 7.13 16.11 10.28
N PHE A 43 5.95 15.61 9.93
CA PHE A 43 5.57 14.21 10.11
C PHE A 43 5.70 13.42 8.80
N THR A 44 6.57 12.41 8.78
CA THR A 44 6.64 11.46 7.66
C THR A 44 5.96 10.15 8.04
N ARG A 45 4.92 9.78 7.31
CA ARG A 45 4.16 8.54 7.53
C ARG A 45 3.79 7.91 6.19
N PRO A 46 3.63 6.57 6.13
CA PRO A 46 3.10 5.90 4.96
C PRO A 46 1.73 6.45 4.54
N ARG A 47 1.35 6.14 3.30
CA ARG A 47 0.05 6.52 2.74
C ARG A 47 -1.09 5.92 3.55
N ARG A 48 -2.21 6.65 3.61
CA ARG A 48 -3.45 6.23 4.29
C ARG A 48 -3.43 6.16 5.83
N PHE A 49 -2.34 6.54 6.50
CA PHE A 49 -2.25 6.63 7.97
C PHE A 49 -2.90 7.88 8.60
N GLY A 50 -3.91 8.49 7.95
CA GLY A 50 -4.70 9.58 8.55
C GLY A 50 -4.06 10.98 8.52
N LYS A 51 -2.97 11.21 7.78
CA LYS A 51 -2.27 12.50 7.70
C LYS A 51 -3.19 13.69 7.42
N SER A 52 -3.91 13.67 6.28
CA SER A 52 -4.79 14.77 5.88
C SER A 52 -5.95 15.00 6.87
N LEU A 53 -6.47 13.93 7.49
CA LEU A 53 -7.50 14.05 8.53
C LEU A 53 -6.96 14.74 9.78
N ASN A 54 -5.74 14.39 10.21
CA ASN A 54 -5.06 15.07 11.30
C ASN A 54 -4.80 16.55 10.97
N MET A 55 -4.39 16.87 9.75
CA MET A 55 -4.22 18.27 9.30
C MET A 55 -5.53 19.04 9.35
N SER A 56 -6.63 18.44 8.90
CA SER A 56 -7.96 19.04 9.02
C SER A 56 -8.38 19.23 10.49
N MET A 57 -8.08 18.26 11.36
CA MET A 57 -8.38 18.35 12.79
C MET A 57 -7.59 19.48 13.48
N ILE A 58 -6.29 19.60 13.19
CA ILE A 58 -5.43 20.69 13.69
C ILE A 58 -5.97 22.05 13.22
N GLN A 59 -6.31 22.17 11.93
CA GLN A 59 -6.91 23.40 11.40
C GLN A 59 -8.16 23.80 12.19
N HIS A 60 -9.12 22.89 12.34
CA HIS A 60 -10.38 23.16 13.04
C HIS A 60 -10.20 23.35 14.55
N PHE A 61 -9.03 23.05 15.13
CA PHE A 61 -8.77 23.34 16.54
C PHE A 61 -8.26 24.77 16.72
N PHE A 62 -7.28 25.19 15.92
CA PHE A 62 -6.62 26.49 16.09
C PHE A 62 -7.36 27.65 15.42
N GLU A 63 -8.09 27.39 14.33
CA GLU A 63 -8.61 28.43 13.44
C GLU A 63 -9.67 29.31 14.10
N ILE A 64 -9.49 30.64 14.03
CA ILE A 64 -10.47 31.62 14.49
C ILE A 64 -11.85 31.35 13.86
N GLY A 65 -12.89 31.31 14.70
CA GLY A 65 -14.23 30.91 14.29
C GLY A 65 -14.49 29.39 14.41
N THR A 66 -13.57 28.65 15.03
CA THR A 66 -13.77 27.26 15.44
C THR A 66 -15.08 27.09 16.22
N ASP A 67 -15.77 25.98 15.92
CA ASP A 67 -16.92 25.50 16.69
C ASP A 67 -16.42 24.49 17.74
N PRO A 68 -16.42 24.82 19.05
CA PRO A 68 -15.93 23.93 20.10
C PRO A 68 -16.65 22.57 20.13
N ALA A 69 -17.90 22.52 19.68
CA ALA A 69 -18.71 21.29 19.68
C ALA A 69 -18.11 20.18 18.80
N LEU A 70 -17.24 20.54 17.84
CA LEU A 70 -16.50 19.55 17.04
C LEU A 70 -15.61 18.65 17.91
N PHE A 71 -15.16 19.14 19.05
CA PHE A 71 -14.24 18.43 19.96
C PHE A 71 -14.94 17.79 21.16
N ASP A 72 -16.26 17.92 21.28
CA ASP A 72 -17.01 17.35 22.40
C ASP A 72 -16.80 15.83 22.50
N GLY A 73 -16.47 15.38 23.70
CA GLY A 73 -16.23 13.96 24.01
C GLY A 73 -14.88 13.42 23.56
N LEU A 74 -14.00 14.24 22.97
CA LEU A 74 -12.66 13.84 22.55
C LEU A 74 -11.64 14.04 23.69
N LYS A 75 -10.45 13.44 23.56
CA LYS A 75 -9.36 13.50 24.54
C LYS A 75 -8.94 14.95 24.79
N ILE A 76 -8.80 15.76 23.73
CA ILE A 76 -8.37 17.16 23.87
C ILE A 76 -9.34 18.02 24.67
N SER A 77 -10.66 17.77 24.59
CA SER A 77 -11.65 18.56 25.35
C SER A 77 -11.55 18.35 26.87
N LYS A 78 -10.82 17.32 27.31
CA LYS A 78 -10.53 17.09 28.74
C LYS A 78 -9.42 17.99 29.25
N ASN A 79 -8.56 18.53 28.38
CA ASN A 79 -7.54 19.51 28.74
C ASN A 79 -8.11 20.93 28.54
N THR A 80 -8.80 21.42 29.57
CA THR A 80 -9.49 22.72 29.53
C THR A 80 -8.53 23.89 29.38
N GLU A 81 -7.34 23.82 29.97
CA GLU A 81 -6.31 24.87 29.87
C GLU A 81 -5.84 25.07 28.43
N ILE A 82 -5.51 23.98 27.73
CA ILE A 82 -5.14 24.04 26.31
C ILE A 82 -6.31 24.55 25.47
N CYS A 83 -7.54 24.11 25.74
CA CYS A 83 -8.71 24.57 25.00
C CYS A 83 -8.93 26.08 25.18
N GLU A 84 -8.88 26.59 26.41
CA GLU A 84 -9.08 28.01 26.71
C GLU A 84 -8.01 28.90 26.06
N GLN A 85 -6.75 28.44 26.10
CA GLN A 85 -5.62 29.23 25.62
C GLN A 85 -5.46 29.20 24.09
N TYR A 86 -5.76 28.10 23.42
CA TYR A 86 -5.39 27.90 22.01
C TYR A 86 -6.56 27.67 21.05
N MET A 87 -7.70 27.13 21.52
CA MET A 87 -8.79 26.75 20.62
C MET A 87 -9.44 27.99 19.97
N GLY A 88 -9.43 28.00 18.65
CA GLY A 88 -10.00 29.09 17.84
C GLY A 88 -9.31 30.43 18.04
N LYS A 89 -8.02 30.46 18.40
CA LYS A 89 -7.27 31.68 18.73
C LYS A 89 -6.28 32.13 17.66
N TYR A 90 -6.11 31.37 16.57
CA TYR A 90 -5.11 31.65 15.55
C TYR A 90 -5.74 31.76 14.17
N PRO A 91 -5.31 32.71 13.31
CA PRO A 91 -5.50 32.54 11.87
C PRO A 91 -4.69 31.31 11.41
N VAL A 92 -5.27 30.52 10.50
CA VAL A 92 -4.65 29.28 10.01
C VAL A 92 -4.61 29.28 8.48
N ILE A 93 -3.41 29.21 7.92
CA ILE A 93 -3.20 28.93 6.49
C ILE A 93 -3.06 27.41 6.34
N SER A 94 -3.92 26.79 5.53
CA SER A 94 -3.96 25.33 5.33
C SER A 94 -3.96 24.97 3.85
N ILE A 95 -2.86 24.43 3.36
CA ILE A 95 -2.73 23.98 1.96
C ILE A 95 -2.39 22.50 1.88
N SER A 96 -2.97 21.82 0.89
CA SER A 96 -2.58 20.47 0.49
C SER A 96 -1.95 20.52 -0.89
N LEU A 97 -0.74 19.97 -1.01
CA LEU A 97 0.01 19.90 -2.27
C LEU A 97 -0.29 18.62 -3.07
N LYS A 98 -1.15 17.75 -2.55
CA LYS A 98 -1.64 16.53 -3.21
C LYS A 98 -2.10 16.73 -4.65
N GLY A 99 -2.71 17.88 -4.94
CA GLY A 99 -3.29 18.20 -6.25
C GLY A 99 -2.28 18.74 -7.27
N ILE A 100 -1.00 18.81 -6.93
CA ILE A 100 0.07 19.24 -7.85
C ILE A 100 0.62 17.99 -8.54
N ASP A 101 -0.13 17.53 -9.55
CA ASP A 101 0.16 16.38 -10.38
C ASP A 101 0.12 16.81 -11.85
N ALA A 102 1.29 16.93 -12.45
CA ALA A 102 1.46 17.45 -13.80
C ALA A 102 2.64 16.78 -14.51
N ASP A 103 2.59 16.80 -15.84
CA ASP A 103 3.63 16.30 -16.75
C ASP A 103 4.65 17.38 -17.16
N SER A 104 4.52 18.62 -16.67
CA SER A 104 5.49 19.70 -16.91
C SER A 104 5.54 20.71 -15.75
N TYR A 105 6.67 21.42 -15.63
CA TYR A 105 6.87 22.44 -14.60
C TYR A 105 5.84 23.57 -14.69
N GLU A 106 5.50 24.06 -15.88
CA GLU A 106 4.56 25.16 -16.07
C GLU A 106 3.15 24.80 -15.59
N LYS A 107 2.72 23.56 -15.87
CA LYS A 107 1.43 23.04 -15.41
C LYS A 107 1.43 22.82 -13.90
N ALA A 108 2.52 22.28 -13.33
CA ALA A 108 2.68 22.13 -11.88
C ALA A 108 2.66 23.48 -11.17
N ARG A 109 3.37 24.48 -11.70
CA ARG A 109 3.36 25.87 -11.23
C ARG A 109 1.94 26.47 -11.28
N ALA A 110 1.20 26.26 -12.37
CA ALA A 110 -0.18 26.72 -12.48
C ALA A 110 -1.14 26.05 -11.47
N GLN A 111 -0.90 24.78 -11.13
CA GLN A 111 -1.63 24.06 -10.08
C GLN A 111 -1.25 24.58 -8.67
N LEU A 112 0.02 24.89 -8.41
CA LEU A 112 0.46 25.54 -7.17
C LEU A 112 -0.21 26.90 -7.00
N ILE A 113 -0.20 27.75 -8.04
CA ILE A 113 -0.93 29.03 -8.06
C ILE A 113 -2.40 28.82 -7.72
N LYS A 114 -3.05 27.79 -8.30
CA LYS A 114 -4.45 27.47 -7.98
C LYS A 114 -4.65 27.17 -6.50
N THR A 115 -3.74 26.43 -5.90
CA THR A 115 -3.77 26.06 -4.47
C THR A 115 -3.62 27.30 -3.60
N ILE A 116 -2.64 28.16 -3.89
CA ILE A 116 -2.44 29.44 -3.21
C ILE A 116 -3.68 30.33 -3.35
N ASN A 117 -4.19 30.54 -4.57
CA ASN A 117 -5.38 31.37 -4.78
C ASN A 117 -6.60 30.83 -4.02
N ARG A 118 -6.77 29.50 -3.96
CA ARG A 118 -7.89 28.88 -3.22
C ARG A 118 -7.80 29.21 -1.75
N GLU A 119 -6.59 29.18 -1.19
CA GLU A 119 -6.37 29.49 0.21
C GLU A 119 -6.54 31.00 0.50
N ALA A 120 -5.94 31.86 -0.32
CA ALA A 120 -6.12 33.31 -0.23
C ALA A 120 -7.61 33.70 -0.30
N ARG A 121 -8.41 33.06 -1.17
CA ARG A 121 -9.86 33.33 -1.26
C ARG A 121 -10.64 33.09 0.03
N ARG A 122 -10.18 32.21 0.92
CA ARG A 122 -10.84 32.02 2.23
C ARG A 122 -10.78 33.30 3.07
N PHE A 123 -9.77 34.12 2.83
CA PHE A 123 -9.53 35.39 3.48
C PHE A 123 -9.93 36.59 2.63
N GLN A 124 -10.85 36.42 1.67
CA GLN A 124 -11.24 37.51 0.75
C GLN A 124 -11.75 38.77 1.47
N PHE A 125 -12.26 38.63 2.70
CA PHE A 125 -12.65 39.76 3.55
C PHE A 125 -11.49 40.72 3.88
N LEU A 126 -10.22 40.31 3.71
CA LEU A 126 -9.06 41.19 3.88
C LEU A 126 -9.07 42.41 2.93
N LEU A 127 -9.72 42.30 1.77
CA LEU A 127 -9.92 43.45 0.87
C LEU A 127 -10.74 44.58 1.53
N GLU A 128 -11.63 44.21 2.45
CA GLU A 128 -12.49 45.14 3.19
C GLU A 128 -11.96 45.44 4.60
N SER A 129 -10.82 44.86 4.99
CA SER A 129 -10.19 45.10 6.30
C SER A 129 -9.87 46.59 6.49
N ASP A 130 -10.23 47.14 7.63
CA ASP A 130 -9.91 48.51 8.06
C ASP A 130 -8.49 48.63 8.62
N LYS A 131 -7.89 47.52 9.03
CA LYS A 131 -6.51 47.44 9.53
C LYS A 131 -5.45 47.34 8.42
N LEU A 132 -5.84 46.93 7.22
CA LEU A 132 -4.92 46.80 6.08
C LEU A 132 -4.82 48.10 5.29
N SER A 133 -3.59 48.51 4.98
CA SER A 133 -3.32 49.65 4.13
C SER A 133 -3.73 49.38 2.68
N ARG A 134 -3.73 50.43 1.85
CA ARG A 134 -3.93 50.27 0.40
C ARG A 134 -2.87 49.38 -0.25
N VAL A 135 -1.64 49.38 0.27
CA VAL A 135 -0.54 48.55 -0.24
C VAL A 135 -0.79 47.09 0.12
N ASP A 136 -1.16 46.81 1.37
CA ASP A 136 -1.48 45.47 1.86
C ASP A 136 -2.61 44.81 1.04
N LYS A 137 -3.66 45.60 0.74
CA LYS A 137 -4.78 45.14 -0.09
C LYS A 137 -4.37 44.87 -1.54
N ALA A 138 -3.40 45.62 -2.07
CA ALA A 138 -2.85 45.36 -3.40
C ALA A 138 -2.06 44.05 -3.42
N LEU A 139 -1.17 43.82 -2.45
CA LEU A 139 -0.45 42.55 -2.28
C LEU A 139 -1.41 41.37 -2.16
N PHE A 140 -2.44 41.48 -1.32
CA PHE A 140 -3.45 40.44 -1.21
C PHE A 140 -4.20 40.17 -2.52
N SER A 141 -4.47 41.22 -3.31
CA SER A 141 -5.11 41.09 -4.62
C SER A 141 -4.27 40.28 -5.59
N GLU A 142 -2.94 40.38 -5.53
CA GLU A 142 -2.01 39.58 -6.35
C GLU A 142 -2.13 38.08 -6.04
N LEU A 143 -2.35 37.72 -4.76
CA LEU A 143 -2.58 36.33 -4.34
C LEU A 143 -3.91 35.74 -4.85
N LEU A 144 -4.83 36.56 -5.35
CA LEU A 144 -6.11 36.11 -5.90
C LEU A 144 -6.06 35.86 -7.41
N THR A 145 -5.04 36.35 -8.11
CA THR A 145 -4.90 36.24 -9.57
C THR A 145 -4.16 34.97 -10.00
N ARG A 146 -4.43 34.56 -11.26
CA ARG A 146 -3.72 33.45 -11.92
C ARG A 146 -2.35 33.85 -12.49
N ASN A 147 -2.17 35.13 -12.75
CA ASN A 147 -0.95 35.69 -13.32
C ASN A 147 -0.07 36.18 -12.18
N MET A 148 0.44 35.24 -11.38
CA MET A 148 1.42 35.56 -10.34
C MET A 148 2.82 35.54 -10.96
N GLU A 149 3.61 36.57 -10.66
CA GLU A 149 5.05 36.57 -10.94
C GLU A 149 5.75 35.56 -10.02
N GLU A 150 6.99 35.20 -10.35
CA GLU A 150 7.71 34.16 -9.60
C GLU A 150 7.99 34.59 -8.15
N ASP A 151 8.32 35.86 -7.93
CA ASP A 151 8.48 36.45 -6.61
C ASP A 151 7.18 36.31 -5.79
N THR A 152 6.02 36.72 -6.33
CA THR A 152 4.72 36.59 -5.67
C THR A 152 4.42 35.14 -5.28
N ILE A 153 4.76 34.16 -6.12
CA ILE A 153 4.56 32.74 -5.78
C ILE A 153 5.43 32.35 -4.60
N THR A 154 6.72 32.70 -4.65
CA THR A 154 7.68 32.35 -3.58
C THR A 154 7.41 33.09 -2.27
N SER A 155 6.87 34.30 -2.29
CA SER A 155 6.51 35.05 -1.07
C SER A 155 5.07 34.80 -0.62
N SER A 156 4.22 34.19 -1.45
CA SER A 156 2.76 34.11 -1.26
C SER A 156 2.29 33.73 0.14
N LEU A 157 2.81 32.64 0.71
CA LEU A 157 2.39 32.17 2.02
C LEU A 157 2.91 33.10 3.13
N GLN A 158 4.12 33.64 2.97
CA GLN A 158 4.70 34.60 3.92
C GLN A 158 3.91 35.92 3.91
N GLU A 159 3.59 36.46 2.73
CA GLU A 159 2.74 37.65 2.59
C GLU A 159 1.37 37.41 3.21
N LEU A 160 0.75 36.27 2.94
CA LEU A 160 -0.54 35.94 3.55
C LEU A 160 -0.44 35.86 5.08
N THR A 161 0.65 35.30 5.64
CA THR A 161 0.83 35.33 7.11
C THR A 161 0.95 36.74 7.66
N GLN A 162 1.69 37.63 7.00
CA GLN A 162 1.87 39.02 7.45
C GLN A 162 0.55 39.79 7.41
N LEU A 163 -0.22 39.64 6.33
CA LEU A 163 -1.52 40.28 6.17
C LEU A 163 -2.52 39.81 7.23
N LEU A 164 -2.52 38.51 7.53
CA LEU A 164 -3.36 37.93 8.58
C LEU A 164 -2.93 38.39 9.97
N GLU A 165 -1.63 38.48 10.24
CA GLU A 165 -1.12 39.00 11.51
C GLU A 165 -1.53 40.46 11.73
N VAL A 166 -1.44 41.32 10.71
CA VAL A 166 -1.89 42.72 10.81
C VAL A 166 -3.39 42.80 11.09
N HIS A 167 -4.20 41.97 10.41
CA HIS A 167 -5.65 42.00 10.61
C HIS A 167 -6.07 41.44 11.98
N TYR A 168 -5.52 40.29 12.37
CA TYR A 168 -5.92 39.60 13.60
C TYR A 168 -5.12 40.00 14.84
N GLU A 169 -4.03 40.75 14.68
CA GLU A 169 -3.05 41.06 15.75
C GLU A 169 -2.54 39.78 16.43
N GLN A 170 -2.34 38.74 15.63
CA GLN A 170 -2.01 37.40 16.09
C GLN A 170 -1.16 36.67 15.05
N GLN A 171 -0.12 35.99 15.52
CA GLN A 171 0.72 35.16 14.66
C GLN A 171 -0.07 34.00 14.03
N VAL A 172 0.40 33.49 12.90
CA VAL A 172 -0.36 32.58 12.04
C VAL A 172 0.17 31.16 12.13
N VAL A 173 -0.74 30.19 12.22
CA VAL A 173 -0.40 28.77 12.11
C VAL A 173 -0.40 28.35 10.63
N VAL A 174 0.64 27.66 10.19
CA VAL A 174 0.78 27.21 8.79
C VAL A 174 0.76 25.69 8.70
N LEU A 175 -0.17 25.14 7.92
CA LEU A 175 -0.36 23.71 7.71
C LEU A 175 -0.11 23.38 6.23
N ILE A 176 0.85 22.48 5.97
CA ILE A 176 1.21 22.04 4.60
C ILE A 176 1.12 20.52 4.53
N ASP A 177 0.03 20.03 3.92
CA ASP A 177 -0.23 18.60 3.76
C ASP A 177 0.36 18.06 2.46
N GLU A 178 0.94 16.87 2.52
CA GLU A 178 1.58 16.15 1.40
C GLU A 178 2.63 16.98 0.64
N TYR A 179 3.55 17.60 1.40
CA TYR A 179 4.55 18.55 0.89
C TYR A 179 5.44 17.98 -0.22
N ASP A 180 5.61 16.65 -0.26
CA ASP A 180 6.52 15.92 -1.12
C ASP A 180 5.89 15.41 -2.42
N VAL A 181 4.57 15.52 -2.59
CA VAL A 181 3.87 15.12 -3.84
C VAL A 181 4.38 15.84 -5.08
N PRO A 182 4.55 17.19 -5.10
CA PRO A 182 5.06 17.88 -6.28
C PRO A 182 6.45 17.38 -6.69
N MET A 183 7.26 16.99 -5.70
CA MET A 183 8.63 16.51 -5.89
C MET A 183 8.65 15.12 -6.51
N ALA A 184 7.80 14.21 -6.02
CA ALA A 184 7.61 12.90 -6.62
C ALA A 184 7.22 13.02 -8.10
N LYS A 185 6.26 13.90 -8.41
CA LYS A 185 5.79 14.14 -9.78
C LYS A 185 6.82 14.81 -10.67
N ALA A 186 7.57 15.75 -10.13
CA ALA A 186 8.67 16.38 -10.84
C ALA A 186 9.80 15.39 -11.17
N HIS A 187 10.11 14.46 -10.27
CA HIS A 187 11.07 13.39 -10.54
C HIS A 187 10.56 12.43 -11.62
N GLU A 188 9.30 11.98 -11.53
CA GLU A 188 8.67 11.09 -12.52
C GLU A 188 8.67 11.69 -13.95
N ASN A 189 8.55 13.01 -14.08
CA ASN A 189 8.37 13.70 -15.36
C ASN A 189 9.58 14.56 -15.79
N GLY A 190 10.68 14.54 -15.05
CA GLY A 190 11.95 15.16 -15.45
C GLY A 190 12.05 16.68 -15.27
N TYR A 191 11.32 17.28 -14.33
CA TYR A 191 11.39 18.72 -13.98
C TYR A 191 11.73 18.94 -12.48
N TYR A 192 12.48 18.02 -11.90
CA TYR A 192 12.75 17.97 -10.46
C TYR A 192 13.44 19.24 -9.94
N ASP A 193 14.51 19.69 -10.59
CA ASP A 193 15.35 20.79 -10.09
C ASP A 193 14.59 22.13 -10.08
N GLU A 194 13.74 22.38 -11.07
CA GLU A 194 12.87 23.56 -11.11
C GLU A 194 11.85 23.56 -9.97
N MET A 195 11.24 22.41 -9.69
CA MET A 195 10.30 22.27 -8.58
C MET A 195 10.98 22.39 -7.21
N VAL A 196 12.17 21.80 -7.06
CA VAL A 196 13.02 21.95 -5.86
C VAL A 196 13.25 23.43 -5.57
N LEU A 197 13.70 24.20 -6.57
CA LEU A 197 14.04 25.60 -6.41
C LEU A 197 12.82 26.42 -5.97
N LEU A 198 11.68 26.21 -6.62
CA LEU A 198 10.44 26.90 -6.30
C LEU A 198 9.98 26.62 -4.87
N LEU A 199 9.88 25.34 -4.48
CA LEU A 199 9.41 24.97 -3.14
C LEU A 199 10.42 25.35 -2.05
N ARG A 200 11.73 25.24 -2.31
CA ARG A 200 12.77 25.70 -1.38
C ARG A 200 12.60 27.17 -1.06
N ASN A 201 12.43 28.02 -2.06
CA ASN A 201 12.30 29.46 -1.85
C ASN A 201 10.99 29.77 -1.12
N MET A 202 9.88 29.16 -1.53
CA MET A 202 8.58 29.35 -0.89
C MET A 202 8.56 28.92 0.58
N PHE A 203 9.08 27.71 0.88
CA PHE A 203 9.18 27.20 2.25
C PHE A 203 10.22 27.94 3.07
N GLY A 204 11.34 28.36 2.47
CA GLY A 204 12.34 29.24 3.07
C GLY A 204 11.72 30.52 3.64
N ASN A 205 10.93 31.19 2.81
CA ASN A 205 10.29 32.46 3.14
C ASN A 205 9.28 32.33 4.28
N VAL A 206 8.37 31.34 4.21
CA VAL A 206 7.28 31.21 5.19
C VAL A 206 7.68 30.48 6.48
N LEU A 207 8.61 29.52 6.43
CA LEU A 207 8.91 28.63 7.55
C LEU A 207 10.15 29.02 8.36
N LYS A 208 11.03 29.90 7.86
CA LYS A 208 12.25 30.30 8.57
C LYS A 208 12.40 31.80 8.75
N THR A 209 12.14 32.58 7.72
CA THR A 209 12.33 34.05 7.75
C THR A 209 11.01 34.78 7.97
N ASN A 210 10.18 34.31 8.90
CA ASN A 210 8.82 34.80 9.07
C ASN A 210 8.48 35.06 10.54
N SER A 211 8.54 36.31 10.98
CA SER A 211 8.12 36.71 12.33
C SER A 211 6.62 36.56 12.58
N SER A 212 5.82 36.50 11.51
CA SER A 212 4.37 36.32 11.59
C SER A 212 3.96 34.86 11.79
N LEU A 213 4.91 33.92 11.78
CA LEU A 213 4.65 32.50 12.01
C LEU A 213 4.54 32.21 13.52
N ALA A 214 3.45 31.57 13.93
CA ALA A 214 3.32 31.02 15.29
C ALA A 214 4.02 29.66 15.38
N PHE A 215 3.62 28.73 14.51
CA PHE A 215 4.27 27.45 14.26
C PHE A 215 3.71 26.84 12.97
N ALA A 216 4.40 25.84 12.43
CA ALA A 216 4.00 25.10 11.25
C ALA A 216 4.01 23.59 11.44
N VAL A 217 3.06 22.92 10.80
CA VAL A 217 3.00 21.45 10.72
C VAL A 217 2.98 21.04 9.26
N LEU A 218 3.88 20.13 8.90
CA LEU A 218 4.00 19.56 7.57
C LEU A 218 3.79 18.05 7.62
N THR A 219 3.26 17.49 6.55
CA THR A 219 3.12 16.04 6.40
C THR A 219 3.61 15.56 5.03
N GLY A 220 4.22 14.37 4.99
CA GLY A 220 4.68 13.76 3.74
C GLY A 220 4.89 12.24 3.87
N TYR A 221 5.35 11.60 2.80
CA TYR A 221 5.72 10.18 2.80
C TYR A 221 7.21 9.99 3.11
N LEU A 222 8.06 10.77 2.44
CA LEU A 222 9.52 10.68 2.55
C LEU A 222 10.10 11.98 3.08
N ARG A 223 11.22 11.88 3.78
CA ARG A 223 11.98 13.05 4.22
C ARG A 223 12.99 13.44 3.13
N ILE A 224 12.70 14.50 2.40
CA ILE A 224 13.60 15.02 1.36
C ILE A 224 14.72 15.87 1.99
N ALA A 225 15.73 15.24 2.61
CA ALA A 225 16.67 15.94 3.50
C ALA A 225 17.97 16.48 2.86
N LYS A 226 18.43 15.93 1.72
CA LYS A 226 19.72 16.29 1.12
C LYS A 226 19.54 17.25 -0.06
N GLU A 227 20.28 18.36 -0.03
CA GLU A 227 20.52 19.37 -1.08
C GLU A 227 19.32 20.03 -1.81
N SER A 228 18.09 19.57 -1.60
CA SER A 228 16.92 19.98 -2.36
C SER A 228 16.15 21.14 -1.71
N ILE A 229 15.16 20.87 -0.87
CA ILE A 229 14.26 21.90 -0.32
C ILE A 229 14.66 22.40 1.06
N PHE A 230 15.31 21.56 1.88
CA PHE A 230 15.69 21.93 3.25
C PHE A 230 17.09 22.51 3.37
N THR A 231 17.81 22.67 2.25
CA THR A 231 19.12 23.34 2.22
C THR A 231 18.94 24.80 2.63
N GLY A 232 19.39 25.14 3.84
CA GLY A 232 19.16 26.46 4.46
C GLY A 232 17.97 26.51 5.42
N LEU A 233 17.16 25.46 5.53
CA LEU A 233 16.04 25.29 6.47
C LEU A 233 16.44 24.33 7.60
N ASN A 234 17.26 24.80 8.53
CA ASN A 234 17.80 24.02 9.65
C ASN A 234 16.92 24.06 10.92
N ASN A 235 15.70 24.57 10.84
CA ASN A 235 14.77 24.72 11.97
C ASN A 235 13.68 23.64 12.05
N PHE A 236 13.76 22.59 11.22
CA PHE A 236 12.78 21.52 11.20
C PHE A 236 13.06 20.46 12.25
N LYS A 237 12.02 20.11 13.01
CA LYS A 237 11.99 18.87 13.77
C LYS A 237 11.21 17.81 12.98
N VAL A 238 11.89 16.74 12.60
CA VAL A 238 11.29 15.65 11.81
C VAL A 238 10.93 14.48 12.72
N TYR A 239 9.70 14.02 12.63
CA TYR A 239 9.19 12.83 13.29
C TYR A 239 8.78 11.80 12.23
N SER A 240 9.64 10.83 11.98
CA SER A 240 9.39 9.71 11.06
C SER A 240 8.77 8.52 11.81
N ILE A 241 8.56 7.41 11.10
CA ILE A 241 8.08 6.15 11.70
C ILE A 241 9.05 5.54 12.71
N THR A 242 10.29 6.05 12.79
CA THR A 242 11.33 5.52 13.71
C THR A 242 11.31 6.21 15.07
N ASN A 243 10.67 7.38 15.18
CA ASN A 243 10.55 8.16 16.40
C ASN A 243 9.47 7.57 17.32
N THR A 244 9.70 7.65 18.63
CA THR A 244 8.74 7.22 19.65
C THR A 244 7.73 8.29 20.00
N GLU A 245 8.05 9.54 19.71
CA GLU A 245 7.13 10.65 19.79
C GLU A 245 6.11 10.51 18.65
N PHE A 246 4.83 10.69 18.95
CA PHE A 246 3.75 10.65 17.96
C PHE A 246 3.61 9.27 17.26
N ASP A 247 3.97 8.18 17.93
CA ASP A 247 3.88 6.83 17.35
C ASP A 247 2.46 6.27 17.31
N GLU A 248 1.57 6.71 18.22
CA GLU A 248 0.13 6.34 18.23
C GLU A 248 -0.81 7.36 17.54
N THR A 249 -0.31 8.53 17.13
CA THR A 249 -1.15 9.60 16.58
C THR A 249 -1.49 9.43 15.09
N PHE A 250 -0.84 8.48 14.42
CA PHE A 250 -1.08 8.10 13.03
C PHE A 250 -1.25 6.58 12.95
N GLY A 251 -2.34 6.12 12.32
CA GLY A 251 -2.74 4.71 12.38
C GLY A 251 -3.71 4.42 13.51
N PHE A 252 -4.30 3.21 13.51
CA PHE A 252 -5.14 2.74 14.61
C PHE A 252 -4.36 1.80 15.51
N THR A 253 -4.48 1.93 16.82
CA THR A 253 -3.92 0.96 17.77
C THR A 253 -4.81 -0.29 17.82
N ASP A 254 -4.27 -1.39 18.35
CA ASP A 254 -5.01 -2.65 18.51
C ASP A 254 -6.33 -2.48 19.30
N GLU A 255 -6.31 -1.65 20.34
CA GLU A 255 -7.51 -1.36 21.15
C GLU A 255 -8.53 -0.51 20.38
N GLU A 256 -8.09 0.42 19.53
CA GLU A 256 -8.99 1.20 18.67
C GLU A 256 -9.65 0.33 17.59
N VAL A 257 -8.91 -0.65 17.04
CA VAL A 257 -9.45 -1.63 16.09
C VAL A 257 -10.46 -2.55 16.77
N LYS A 258 -10.15 -3.11 17.95
CA LYS A 258 -11.10 -3.90 18.73
C LYS A 258 -12.38 -3.13 19.04
N THR A 259 -12.25 -1.87 19.46
CA THR A 259 -13.41 -1.01 19.75
C THR A 259 -14.26 -0.81 18.50
N MET A 260 -13.63 -0.53 17.35
CA MET A 260 -14.36 -0.40 16.09
C MET A 260 -15.09 -1.69 15.71
N LEU A 261 -14.41 -2.85 15.76
CA LEU A 261 -15.05 -4.14 15.43
C LEU A 261 -16.21 -4.43 16.36
N HIS A 262 -16.06 -4.17 17.67
CA HIS A 262 -17.12 -4.33 18.65
C HIS A 262 -18.33 -3.43 18.34
N ASP A 263 -18.10 -2.15 18.03
CA ASP A 263 -19.16 -1.19 17.72
C ASP A 263 -19.97 -1.57 16.46
N TYR A 264 -19.40 -2.39 15.56
CA TYR A 264 -20.07 -2.94 14.38
C TYR A 264 -20.44 -4.42 14.48
N GLU A 265 -20.39 -5.01 15.69
CA GLU A 265 -20.77 -6.42 15.95
C GLU A 265 -19.92 -7.44 15.18
N MET A 266 -18.61 -7.17 15.05
CA MET A 266 -17.62 -7.97 14.31
C MET A 266 -16.50 -8.54 15.21
N ASP A 267 -16.78 -8.77 16.49
CA ASP A 267 -15.79 -9.27 17.46
C ASP A 267 -15.12 -10.59 17.03
N ASP A 268 -15.87 -11.46 16.35
CA ASP A 268 -15.42 -12.77 15.85
C ASP A 268 -14.47 -12.67 14.64
N ARG A 269 -14.36 -11.48 14.03
CA ARG A 269 -13.48 -11.20 12.88
C ARG A 269 -12.12 -10.62 13.29
N TYR A 270 -11.88 -10.39 14.57
CA TYR A 270 -10.64 -9.75 15.04
C TYR A 270 -9.37 -10.47 14.58
N ASP A 271 -9.31 -11.80 14.69
CA ASP A 271 -8.12 -12.57 14.28
C ASP A 271 -7.85 -12.47 12.77
N GLU A 272 -8.91 -12.38 11.95
CA GLU A 272 -8.81 -12.18 10.51
C GLU A 272 -8.28 -10.77 10.17
N VAL A 273 -8.84 -9.73 10.80
CA VAL A 273 -8.37 -8.34 10.66
C VAL A 273 -6.91 -8.20 11.10
N LYS A 274 -6.53 -8.87 12.19
CA LYS A 274 -5.17 -8.87 12.70
C LYS A 274 -4.21 -9.54 11.72
N GLU A 275 -4.54 -10.71 11.20
CA GLU A 275 -3.71 -11.40 10.21
C GLU A 275 -3.51 -10.53 8.94
N TRP A 276 -4.55 -9.85 8.49
CA TRP A 276 -4.54 -9.11 7.24
C TRP A 276 -3.91 -7.73 7.33
N TYR A 277 -4.19 -6.99 8.40
CA TYR A 277 -3.93 -5.55 8.45
C TYR A 277 -3.06 -5.09 9.64
N ASP A 278 -2.80 -5.95 10.64
CA ASP A 278 -1.85 -5.65 11.73
C ASP A 278 -0.40 -5.85 11.28
N GLY A 279 0.50 -5.05 11.83
CA GLY A 279 1.92 -5.35 11.76
C GLY A 279 2.83 -4.15 11.52
N TYR A 280 2.31 -2.93 11.47
CA TYR A 280 3.17 -1.74 11.37
C TYR A 280 3.65 -1.32 12.76
N ARG A 281 4.97 -1.28 12.94
CA ARG A 281 5.63 -0.82 14.16
C ARG A 281 6.18 0.61 13.98
N PHE A 282 5.45 1.63 14.41
CA PHE A 282 5.96 3.00 14.49
C PHE A 282 6.55 3.25 15.87
N GLY A 283 7.78 3.73 15.98
CA GLY A 283 8.41 3.95 17.29
C GLY A 283 8.31 2.72 18.19
N LYS A 284 7.46 2.80 19.22
CA LYS A 284 7.11 1.71 20.13
C LYS A 284 5.63 1.26 20.06
N ALA A 285 4.84 1.82 19.17
CA ALA A 285 3.44 1.45 18.94
C ALA A 285 3.32 0.44 17.80
N ASP A 286 2.44 -0.54 17.98
CA ASP A 286 1.91 -1.35 16.87
C ASP A 286 0.60 -0.70 16.40
N VAL A 287 0.54 -0.45 15.10
CA VAL A 287 -0.59 0.24 14.48
C VAL A 287 -1.04 -0.47 13.21
N TYR A 288 -2.32 -0.27 12.91
CA TYR A 288 -2.99 -0.68 11.70
C TYR A 288 -3.11 0.51 10.76
N CYS A 289 -3.13 0.25 9.47
CA CYS A 289 -3.51 1.24 8.48
C CYS A 289 -5.03 1.53 8.60
N PRO A 290 -5.45 2.79 8.86
CA PRO A 290 -6.85 3.15 9.04
C PRO A 290 -7.73 2.85 7.83
N TRP A 291 -7.19 3.02 6.63
CA TRP A 291 -7.94 2.78 5.39
C TRP A 291 -8.33 1.32 5.25
N ASP A 292 -7.45 0.39 5.58
CA ASP A 292 -7.69 -1.03 5.38
C ASP A 292 -8.75 -1.53 6.37
N VAL A 293 -8.64 -1.14 7.65
CA VAL A 293 -9.63 -1.48 8.69
C VAL A 293 -11.00 -0.87 8.39
N VAL A 294 -11.06 0.39 7.97
CA VAL A 294 -12.33 1.07 7.64
C VAL A 294 -13.01 0.45 6.43
N ASN A 295 -12.27 0.09 5.38
CA ASN A 295 -12.86 -0.58 4.21
C ASN A 295 -13.30 -2.01 4.55
N TYR A 296 -12.49 -2.76 5.29
CA TYR A 296 -12.88 -4.10 5.77
C TYR A 296 -14.22 -4.07 6.50
N CYS A 297 -14.37 -3.20 7.50
CA CYS A 297 -15.63 -3.07 8.24
C CYS A 297 -16.76 -2.61 7.31
N ASN A 298 -16.50 -1.68 6.39
CA ASN A 298 -17.52 -1.19 5.46
C ASN A 298 -18.04 -2.29 4.54
N ASP A 299 -17.16 -3.12 4.01
CA ASP A 299 -17.55 -4.19 3.09
C ASP A 299 -18.33 -5.27 3.83
N HIS A 300 -17.93 -5.62 5.06
CA HIS A 300 -18.64 -6.60 5.89
C HIS A 300 -20.02 -6.12 6.36
N ILE A 301 -20.22 -4.81 6.54
CA ILE A 301 -21.55 -4.24 6.81
C ILE A 301 -22.50 -4.46 5.62
N HIS A 302 -22.00 -4.40 4.38
CA HIS A 302 -22.82 -4.55 3.17
C HIS A 302 -22.93 -6.00 2.70
N ASN A 303 -21.90 -6.81 2.96
CA ASN A 303 -21.81 -8.22 2.63
C ASN A 303 -21.09 -8.97 3.77
N PRO A 304 -21.81 -9.62 4.68
CA PRO A 304 -21.22 -10.37 5.80
C PRO A 304 -20.29 -11.53 5.39
N GLU A 305 -20.41 -11.99 4.14
CA GLU A 305 -19.59 -13.04 3.53
C GLU A 305 -18.47 -12.46 2.64
N ALA A 306 -18.18 -11.16 2.74
CA ALA A 306 -17.05 -10.56 2.05
C ALA A 306 -15.74 -11.22 2.51
N GLU A 307 -14.80 -11.38 1.58
CA GLU A 307 -13.44 -11.78 1.92
C GLU A 307 -12.58 -10.51 2.13
N PRO A 308 -11.53 -10.56 2.95
CA PRO A 308 -10.58 -9.46 3.07
C PRO A 308 -9.89 -9.18 1.72
N GLU A 309 -9.66 -7.91 1.42
CA GLU A 309 -9.03 -7.46 0.17
C GLU A 309 -7.74 -6.67 0.40
N ASN A 310 -6.98 -6.45 -0.68
CA ASN A 310 -5.81 -5.58 -0.72
C ASN A 310 -6.22 -4.10 -0.94
N TYR A 311 -6.84 -3.46 0.05
CA TYR A 311 -7.33 -2.07 0.00
C TYR A 311 -6.24 -1.01 -0.23
N TRP A 312 -5.01 -1.25 0.26
CA TRP A 312 -3.85 -0.37 0.13
C TRP A 312 -3.27 -0.37 -1.29
N MET A 313 -3.34 -1.50 -2.01
CA MET A 313 -2.79 -1.66 -3.36
C MET A 313 -3.45 -0.73 -4.38
N ASN A 314 -4.73 -0.41 -4.21
CA ASN A 314 -5.49 0.52 -5.06
C ASN A 314 -5.11 1.99 -4.84
N THR A 315 -4.06 2.26 -4.05
CA THR A 315 -3.53 3.60 -3.84
C THR A 315 -2.32 3.81 -4.75
N SER A 316 -2.32 4.90 -5.52
CA SER A 316 -1.44 5.16 -6.66
C SER A 316 0.05 5.31 -6.30
N GLY A 317 0.80 4.25 -5.96
CA GLY A 317 2.20 4.35 -5.47
C GLY A 317 3.06 3.08 -5.50
N ASN A 318 2.70 2.08 -6.31
CA ASN A 318 3.38 0.78 -6.34
C ASN A 318 4.71 0.77 -7.12
N SER A 319 5.15 1.91 -7.66
CA SER A 319 6.38 2.01 -8.44
C SER A 319 7.62 1.58 -7.65
N VAL A 320 7.71 1.95 -6.36
CA VAL A 320 8.86 1.60 -5.51
C VAL A 320 8.99 0.09 -5.34
N ILE A 321 7.89 -0.59 -4.99
CA ILE A 321 7.92 -2.05 -4.79
C ILE A 321 8.11 -2.79 -6.12
N HIS A 322 7.54 -2.29 -7.22
CA HIS A 322 7.78 -2.85 -8.54
C HIS A 322 9.24 -2.72 -8.94
N HIS A 323 9.85 -1.54 -8.77
CA HIS A 323 11.26 -1.33 -9.07
C HIS A 323 12.17 -2.25 -8.23
N PHE A 324 11.87 -2.40 -6.94
CA PHE A 324 12.59 -3.32 -6.06
C PHE A 324 12.49 -4.79 -6.48
N ILE A 325 11.32 -5.22 -6.91
CA ILE A 325 11.13 -6.60 -7.37
C ILE A 325 11.75 -6.78 -8.77
N ASP A 326 11.71 -5.78 -9.62
CA ASP A 326 12.32 -5.83 -10.95
C ASP A 326 13.86 -5.84 -10.88
N SER A 327 14.46 -5.19 -9.87
CA SER A 327 15.91 -5.15 -9.65
C SER A 327 16.52 -6.49 -9.21
N ILE A 328 15.72 -7.53 -8.94
CA ILE A 328 16.20 -8.87 -8.52
C ILE A 328 17.14 -9.51 -9.56
N ASN A 329 16.94 -9.19 -10.84
CA ASN A 329 17.72 -9.77 -11.94
C ASN A 329 18.92 -8.89 -12.33
N GLU A 330 19.16 -7.77 -11.64
CA GLU A 330 20.26 -6.87 -11.93
C GLU A 330 21.56 -7.35 -11.25
N PRO A 331 22.71 -7.33 -11.96
CA PRO A 331 24.01 -7.64 -11.36
C PRO A 331 24.29 -6.73 -10.16
N ASP A 332 24.82 -7.28 -9.07
CA ASP A 332 25.17 -6.57 -7.82
C ASP A 332 24.00 -5.92 -7.04
N MET A 333 22.76 -6.19 -7.43
CA MET A 333 21.53 -5.82 -6.71
C MET A 333 20.85 -7.08 -6.13
N LEU A 334 20.10 -6.87 -5.04
CA LEU A 334 19.28 -7.81 -4.26
C LEU A 334 19.59 -9.30 -4.38
N THR A 335 20.07 -9.93 -3.29
CA THR A 335 20.10 -11.38 -3.28
C THR A 335 18.66 -11.90 -3.27
N LYS A 336 18.27 -12.68 -4.28
CA LYS A 336 17.03 -13.47 -4.32
C LYS A 336 16.68 -14.08 -2.95
N THR A 337 17.69 -14.47 -2.18
CA THR A 337 17.63 -14.95 -0.80
C THR A 337 16.94 -14.00 0.18
N GLU A 338 17.19 -12.69 0.15
CA GLU A 338 16.60 -11.72 1.07
C GLU A 338 15.10 -11.54 0.82
N LEU A 339 14.69 -11.50 -0.45
CA LEU A 339 13.27 -11.51 -0.80
C LEU A 339 12.61 -12.84 -0.40
N GLU A 340 13.30 -13.97 -0.62
CA GLU A 340 12.84 -15.26 -0.10
C GLU A 340 12.66 -15.21 1.42
N TRP A 341 13.54 -14.56 2.17
CA TRP A 341 13.37 -14.42 3.63
C TRP A 341 12.12 -13.60 3.98
N LEU A 342 11.94 -12.45 3.35
CA LEU A 342 10.82 -11.55 3.61
C LEU A 342 9.47 -12.19 3.31
N VAL A 343 9.30 -12.77 2.12
CA VAL A 343 8.04 -13.43 1.71
C VAL A 343 7.72 -14.64 2.60
N ASN A 344 8.73 -15.16 3.32
CA ASN A 344 8.58 -16.27 4.26
C ASN A 344 8.46 -15.83 5.72
N GLY A 345 8.15 -14.55 5.96
CA GLY A 345 7.95 -13.99 7.30
C GLY A 345 9.22 -13.87 8.15
N LYS A 346 10.40 -14.00 7.53
CA LYS A 346 11.68 -13.73 8.21
C LYS A 346 12.04 -12.26 8.09
N THR A 347 13.02 -11.86 8.89
CA THR A 347 13.58 -10.51 8.87
C THR A 347 14.85 -10.42 8.01
N VAL A 348 15.12 -9.23 7.50
CA VAL A 348 16.42 -8.83 6.94
C VAL A 348 17.02 -7.73 7.80
N ILE A 349 18.32 -7.76 8.05
CA ILE A 349 19.00 -6.78 8.91
C ILE A 349 19.61 -5.72 8.01
N LYS A 350 19.12 -4.48 8.08
CA LYS A 350 19.54 -3.38 7.20
C LYS A 350 19.78 -2.09 7.98
N GLN A 351 20.74 -1.31 7.49
CA GLN A 351 20.88 0.07 7.91
C GLN A 351 19.85 0.92 7.17
N ILE A 352 19.21 1.84 7.87
CA ILE A 352 18.20 2.73 7.30
C ILE A 352 18.78 4.13 7.25
N ASP A 353 18.76 4.73 6.05
CA ASP A 353 19.02 6.14 5.86
C ASP A 353 17.68 6.89 5.77
N GLU A 354 17.37 7.69 6.78
CA GLU A 354 16.17 8.53 6.78
C GLU A 354 16.31 9.79 5.91
N MET A 355 17.46 10.02 5.27
CA MET A 355 17.76 11.20 4.46
C MET A 355 17.67 10.96 2.94
N VAL A 356 17.14 9.80 2.51
CA VAL A 356 16.99 9.45 1.09
C VAL A 356 16.12 10.47 0.35
N THR A 357 16.60 10.92 -0.81
CA THR A 357 15.87 11.83 -1.71
C THR A 357 15.20 11.07 -2.85
N TYR A 358 14.28 11.70 -3.59
CA TYR A 358 13.67 11.08 -4.78
C TYR A 358 14.70 10.78 -5.88
N ASN A 359 15.74 11.60 -6.03
CA ASN A 359 16.82 11.34 -7.00
C ASN A 359 17.70 10.14 -6.62
N ASP A 360 17.84 9.88 -5.32
CA ASP A 360 18.68 8.80 -4.80
C ASP A 360 17.89 7.51 -4.51
N LEU A 361 16.57 7.55 -4.67
CA LEU A 361 15.63 6.52 -4.21
C LEU A 361 15.96 5.14 -4.77
N TYR A 362 16.44 5.09 -6.02
CA TYR A 362 16.82 3.89 -6.75
C TYR A 362 18.34 3.80 -7.02
N SER A 363 19.15 4.72 -6.46
CA SER A 363 20.58 4.79 -6.79
C SER A 363 21.41 3.70 -6.12
N THR A 364 20.97 3.23 -4.95
CA THR A 364 21.61 2.14 -4.21
C THR A 364 20.57 1.22 -3.58
N MET A 365 20.98 -0.02 -3.31
CA MET A 365 20.16 -1.00 -2.60
C MET A 365 19.78 -0.54 -1.18
N ASP A 366 20.70 0.13 -0.47
CA ASP A 366 20.44 0.64 0.89
C ASP A 366 19.39 1.75 0.89
N HIS A 367 19.40 2.63 -0.12
CA HIS A 367 18.35 3.63 -0.30
C HIS A 367 16.99 2.99 -0.58
N LEU A 368 16.98 1.90 -1.35
CA LEU A 368 15.75 1.19 -1.67
C LEU A 368 15.15 0.49 -0.45
N TRP A 369 15.98 -0.16 0.38
CA TRP A 369 15.54 -0.70 1.69
C TRP A 369 14.96 0.38 2.59
N SER A 370 15.64 1.53 2.65
CA SER A 370 15.18 2.68 3.43
C SER A 370 13.84 3.20 2.92
N THR A 371 13.67 3.29 1.60
CA THR A 371 12.43 3.76 0.99
C THR A 371 11.28 2.78 1.23
N LEU A 372 11.48 1.48 1.05
CA LEU A 372 10.45 0.47 1.33
C LEU A 372 9.96 0.53 2.78
N PHE A 373 10.88 0.74 3.71
CA PHE A 373 10.55 0.90 5.13
C PHE A 373 9.77 2.21 5.38
N MET A 374 10.25 3.36 4.90
CA MET A 374 9.58 4.65 5.10
C MET A 374 8.20 4.74 4.43
N THR A 375 8.01 4.02 3.31
CA THR A 375 6.75 4.02 2.54
C THR A 375 5.74 2.98 3.01
N GLY A 376 6.11 2.11 3.96
CA GLY A 376 5.21 1.12 4.57
C GLY A 376 5.14 -0.24 3.86
N TYR A 377 6.01 -0.55 2.91
CA TYR A 377 6.14 -1.92 2.39
C TYR A 377 6.89 -2.84 3.36
N LEU A 378 7.70 -2.26 4.24
CA LEU A 378 8.37 -2.96 5.31
C LEU A 378 8.06 -2.31 6.66
N THR A 379 8.25 -3.09 7.72
CA THR A 379 8.16 -2.65 9.10
C THR A 379 9.37 -3.11 9.90
N GLN A 380 9.56 -2.61 11.12
CA GLN A 380 10.60 -3.07 12.02
C GLN A 380 10.09 -4.14 13.00
N ARG A 381 10.91 -5.15 13.27
CA ARG A 381 10.74 -6.16 14.33
C ARG A 381 11.90 -6.10 15.32
N GLY A 382 12.21 -4.88 15.76
CA GLY A 382 13.34 -4.58 16.64
C GLY A 382 14.58 -4.07 15.90
N ARG A 383 15.64 -3.86 16.68
CA ARG A 383 16.95 -3.38 16.21
C ARG A 383 18.05 -4.22 16.83
N GLU A 384 19.12 -4.40 16.07
CA GLU A 384 20.36 -4.98 16.57
C GLU A 384 21.11 -3.99 17.46
N SER A 385 22.06 -4.49 18.25
CA SER A 385 22.86 -3.65 19.16
C SER A 385 23.70 -2.58 18.45
N ASP A 386 23.97 -2.77 17.15
CA ASP A 386 24.70 -1.83 16.31
C ASP A 386 23.79 -0.77 15.65
N GLY A 387 22.49 -0.78 15.96
CA GLY A 387 21.51 0.19 15.46
C GLY A 387 20.84 -0.18 14.13
N ARG A 388 21.22 -1.29 13.49
CA ARG A 388 20.53 -1.78 12.28
C ARG A 388 19.13 -2.30 12.61
N TYR A 389 18.21 -2.13 11.67
CA TYR A 389 16.82 -2.55 11.82
C TYR A 389 16.62 -3.97 11.32
N CYS A 390 15.81 -4.75 12.06
CA CYS A 390 15.30 -6.03 11.61
C CYS A 390 14.01 -5.79 10.83
N LEU A 391 14.09 -5.68 9.51
CA LEU A 391 12.95 -5.37 8.64
C LEU A 391 12.15 -6.62 8.28
N ALA A 392 10.82 -6.51 8.24
CA ALA A 392 9.90 -7.57 7.81
C ALA A 392 8.77 -7.00 6.96
N ILE A 393 8.08 -7.87 6.21
CA ILE A 393 6.77 -7.53 5.63
C ILE A 393 5.77 -7.36 6.77
N PRO A 394 4.99 -6.25 6.83
CA PRO A 394 4.12 -5.95 7.96
C PRO A 394 3.02 -6.99 8.14
N ASN A 395 2.27 -7.28 7.08
CA ASN A 395 1.00 -8.00 7.15
C ASN A 395 0.74 -8.83 5.88
N ARG A 396 -0.38 -9.54 5.83
CA ARG A 396 -0.74 -10.39 4.69
C ARG A 396 -1.04 -9.60 3.43
N GLU A 397 -1.65 -8.43 3.54
CA GLU A 397 -1.93 -7.56 2.39
C GLU A 397 -0.65 -7.21 1.62
N ILE A 398 0.37 -6.69 2.30
CA ILE A 398 1.63 -6.33 1.64
C ILE A 398 2.35 -7.57 1.09
N ARG A 399 2.23 -8.72 1.76
CA ARG A 399 2.76 -9.99 1.24
C ARG A 399 2.10 -10.41 -0.08
N ASN A 400 0.78 -10.28 -0.18
CA ASN A 400 0.05 -10.59 -1.41
C ASN A 400 0.54 -9.70 -2.56
N ILE A 401 0.67 -8.39 -2.35
CA ILE A 401 1.18 -7.44 -3.36
C ILE A 401 2.56 -7.88 -3.89
N ILE A 402 3.47 -8.26 -2.97
CA ILE A 402 4.81 -8.72 -3.34
C ILE A 402 4.74 -10.04 -4.12
N THR A 403 3.92 -10.98 -3.67
CA THR A 403 3.77 -12.31 -4.27
C THR A 403 3.17 -12.23 -5.67
N GLU A 404 2.14 -11.41 -5.87
CA GLU A 404 1.53 -11.16 -7.18
C GLU A 404 2.53 -10.55 -8.17
N ARG A 405 3.38 -9.61 -7.73
CA ARG A 405 4.41 -9.02 -8.59
C ARG A 405 5.50 -10.04 -8.95
N ILE A 406 5.91 -10.90 -8.02
CA ILE A 406 6.83 -12.02 -8.31
C ILE A 406 6.24 -12.95 -9.36
N LEU A 407 4.95 -13.32 -9.23
CA LEU A 407 4.25 -14.16 -10.20
C LEU A 407 4.18 -13.48 -11.59
N THR A 408 3.93 -12.17 -11.62
CA THR A 408 3.93 -11.38 -12.86
C THR A 408 5.30 -11.40 -13.55
N LEU A 409 6.39 -11.21 -12.81
CA LEU A 409 7.75 -11.30 -13.36
C LEU A 409 8.05 -12.70 -13.88
N PHE A 410 7.64 -13.74 -13.14
CA PHE A 410 7.81 -15.11 -13.57
C PHE A 410 7.10 -15.38 -14.91
N GLN A 411 5.86 -14.90 -15.08
CA GLN A 411 5.14 -15.02 -16.36
C GLN A 411 5.88 -14.33 -17.52
N GLN A 412 6.50 -13.17 -17.26
CA GLN A 412 7.31 -12.48 -18.28
C GLN A 412 8.57 -13.27 -18.65
N GLU A 413 9.23 -13.89 -17.67
CA GLU A 413 10.40 -14.76 -17.92
C GLU A 413 10.03 -16.03 -18.68
N VAL A 414 8.89 -16.66 -18.36
CA VAL A 414 8.35 -17.80 -19.13
C VAL A 414 8.15 -17.41 -20.60
N LYS A 415 7.58 -16.21 -20.87
CA LYS A 415 7.38 -15.72 -22.24
C LYS A 415 8.69 -15.52 -23.00
N LYS A 416 9.79 -15.13 -22.32
CA LYS A 416 11.12 -15.01 -22.92
C LYS A 416 11.72 -16.40 -23.23
N ASP A 417 11.50 -17.40 -22.39
CA ASP A 417 11.96 -18.78 -22.56
C ASP A 417 10.88 -19.68 -23.20
N GLY A 418 10.34 -19.23 -24.34
CA GLY A 418 9.22 -19.92 -25.01
C GLY A 418 9.51 -21.35 -25.41
N LYS A 419 10.78 -21.71 -25.63
CA LYS A 419 11.18 -23.09 -25.95
C LYS A 419 10.94 -24.05 -24.78
N MET A 420 11.32 -23.64 -23.57
CA MET A 420 11.11 -24.45 -22.36
C MET A 420 9.61 -24.55 -22.03
N ALA A 421 8.86 -23.45 -22.25
CA ALA A 421 7.42 -23.42 -22.01
C ALA A 421 6.67 -24.36 -22.97
N GLU A 422 7.07 -24.37 -24.25
CA GLU A 422 6.56 -25.29 -25.26
C GLU A 422 6.84 -26.75 -24.89
N GLN A 423 8.07 -27.06 -24.46
CA GLN A 423 8.45 -28.41 -24.00
C GLN A 423 7.61 -28.86 -22.81
N PHE A 424 7.35 -27.96 -21.85
CA PHE A 424 6.53 -28.26 -20.68
C PHE A 424 5.08 -28.58 -21.07
N CYS A 425 4.48 -27.75 -21.94
CA CYS A 425 3.12 -27.98 -22.42
C CYS A 425 3.02 -29.27 -23.23
N GLN A 426 4.01 -29.58 -24.07
CA GLN A 426 4.02 -30.84 -24.83
C GLN A 426 4.16 -32.06 -23.91
N ALA A 427 5.00 -31.99 -22.87
CA ALA A 427 5.15 -33.06 -21.91
C ALA A 427 3.86 -33.33 -21.11
N LEU A 428 3.13 -32.27 -20.74
CA LEU A 428 1.79 -32.36 -20.14
C LEU A 428 0.77 -33.01 -21.09
N PHE A 429 0.80 -32.65 -22.38
CA PHE A 429 -0.10 -33.23 -23.37
C PHE A 429 0.18 -34.73 -23.60
N ASP A 430 1.46 -35.10 -23.63
CA ASP A 430 1.92 -36.46 -23.93
C ASP A 430 1.82 -37.43 -22.73
N GLY A 431 1.41 -36.99 -21.53
CA GLY A 431 1.38 -37.86 -20.34
C GLY A 431 2.77 -38.09 -19.72
N LYS A 432 3.78 -37.29 -20.01
CA LYS A 432 5.17 -37.55 -19.62
C LYS A 432 5.52 -36.98 -18.24
N ALA A 433 5.00 -37.60 -17.18
CA ALA A 433 5.17 -37.14 -15.79
C ALA A 433 6.62 -36.80 -15.40
N ALA A 434 7.59 -37.66 -15.74
CA ALA A 434 9.00 -37.44 -15.41
C ALA A 434 9.61 -36.21 -16.12
N GLU A 435 9.17 -35.93 -17.35
CA GLU A 435 9.61 -34.75 -18.11
C GLU A 435 8.96 -33.48 -17.55
N VAL A 436 7.68 -33.54 -17.21
CA VAL A 436 6.95 -32.47 -16.50
C VAL A 436 7.64 -32.14 -15.19
N GLU A 437 7.99 -33.14 -14.37
CA GLU A 437 8.70 -32.96 -13.09
C GLU A 437 10.05 -32.27 -13.29
N SER A 438 10.85 -32.73 -14.25
CA SER A 438 12.17 -32.18 -14.54
C SER A 438 12.09 -30.70 -14.97
N LEU A 439 11.20 -30.38 -15.92
CA LEU A 439 11.00 -29.02 -16.43
C LEU A 439 10.41 -28.10 -15.34
N LEU A 440 9.46 -28.58 -14.55
CA LEU A 440 8.89 -27.82 -13.44
C LEU A 440 9.93 -27.53 -12.37
N ASN A 441 10.76 -28.51 -12.02
CA ASN A 441 11.89 -28.30 -11.11
C ASN A 441 12.85 -27.23 -11.63
N LEU A 442 13.16 -27.20 -12.93
CA LEU A 442 13.98 -26.14 -13.53
C LEU A 442 13.32 -24.75 -13.41
N TYR A 443 12.01 -24.63 -13.62
CA TYR A 443 11.28 -23.38 -13.37
C TYR A 443 11.33 -22.96 -11.90
N LEU A 444 11.12 -23.91 -10.97
CA LEU A 444 11.19 -23.66 -9.53
C LEU A 444 12.59 -23.23 -9.05
N GLN A 445 13.66 -23.66 -9.72
CA GLN A 445 15.01 -23.15 -9.44
C GLN A 445 15.16 -21.67 -9.83
N LYS A 446 14.50 -21.24 -10.91
CA LYS A 446 14.50 -19.86 -11.38
C LYS A 446 13.62 -18.93 -10.53
N THR A 447 12.59 -19.43 -9.83
CA THR A 447 11.70 -18.60 -8.97
C THR A 447 12.20 -18.35 -7.55
N VAL A 448 11.72 -17.26 -6.95
CA VAL A 448 11.82 -16.97 -5.50
C VAL A 448 11.07 -18.07 -4.75
N SER A 449 11.74 -18.77 -3.84
CA SER A 449 11.09 -19.81 -3.01
C SER A 449 10.22 -19.19 -1.92
N VAL A 450 8.93 -19.47 -2.01
CA VAL A 450 7.96 -19.18 -0.95
C VAL A 450 7.80 -20.43 -0.06
N ARG A 451 8.34 -20.34 1.16
CA ARG A 451 8.36 -21.29 2.28
C ARG A 451 7.54 -20.73 3.44
N ASP A 452 6.23 -20.62 3.29
CA ASP A 452 5.45 -19.90 4.30
C ASP A 452 5.19 -20.72 5.57
N THR A 453 6.02 -20.63 6.61
CA THR A 453 5.84 -21.45 7.83
C THR A 453 4.65 -21.03 8.71
N PHE A 454 4.04 -19.87 8.46
CA PHE A 454 2.95 -19.32 9.30
C PHE A 454 1.58 -19.38 8.64
N VAL A 455 1.51 -19.90 7.42
CA VAL A 455 0.32 -19.86 6.58
C VAL A 455 -0.26 -21.25 6.35
N ARG A 456 -1.60 -21.33 6.26
CA ARG A 456 -2.33 -22.58 5.99
C ARG A 456 -1.79 -23.23 4.71
N LYS A 457 -1.72 -24.57 4.68
CA LYS A 457 -1.20 -25.34 3.52
C LYS A 457 -1.82 -24.94 2.18
N SER A 458 -3.12 -24.64 2.17
CA SER A 458 -3.87 -24.20 0.98
C SER A 458 -3.30 -22.94 0.31
N LEU A 459 -2.71 -22.02 1.08
CA LEU A 459 -2.13 -20.78 0.54
C LEU A 459 -0.74 -21.00 -0.07
N LYS A 460 0.01 -22.02 0.40
CA LYS A 460 1.24 -22.45 -0.28
C LYS A 460 0.90 -23.09 -1.62
N GLU A 461 -0.16 -23.89 -1.66
CA GLU A 461 -0.68 -24.50 -2.88
C GLU A 461 -1.06 -23.43 -3.91
N ASN A 462 -1.73 -22.35 -3.50
CA ASN A 462 -2.07 -21.21 -4.38
C ASN A 462 -0.85 -20.57 -5.06
N PHE A 463 0.31 -20.51 -4.40
CA PHE A 463 1.54 -19.99 -5.03
C PHE A 463 2.01 -20.89 -6.18
N TYR A 464 2.06 -22.21 -5.97
CA TYR A 464 2.47 -23.17 -7.01
C TYR A 464 1.42 -23.32 -8.12
N HIS A 465 0.14 -23.22 -7.75
CA HIS A 465 -0.97 -23.09 -8.70
C HIS A 465 -0.73 -21.88 -9.62
N GLY A 466 -0.42 -20.71 -9.06
CA GLY A 466 -0.10 -19.49 -9.82
C GLY A 466 1.12 -19.66 -10.75
N ILE A 467 2.16 -20.38 -10.31
CA ILE A 467 3.31 -20.74 -11.16
C ILE A 467 2.85 -21.59 -12.35
N LEU A 468 2.05 -22.64 -12.12
CA LEU A 468 1.56 -23.52 -13.19
C LEU A 468 0.72 -22.74 -14.19
N LEU A 469 -0.26 -21.95 -13.75
CA LEU A 469 -1.05 -21.08 -14.62
C LEU A 469 -0.17 -20.11 -15.41
N GLY A 470 0.87 -19.58 -14.77
CA GLY A 470 1.84 -18.71 -15.44
C GLY A 470 2.57 -19.40 -16.59
N ILE A 471 3.00 -20.65 -16.41
CA ILE A 471 3.61 -21.45 -17.49
C ILE A 471 2.58 -21.76 -18.59
N LEU A 472 1.39 -22.21 -18.19
CA LEU A 472 0.31 -22.62 -19.10
C LEU A 472 -0.23 -21.47 -19.96
N SER A 473 -0.16 -20.23 -19.46
CA SER A 473 -0.55 -19.02 -20.21
C SER A 473 0.27 -18.79 -21.50
N TYR A 474 1.37 -19.53 -21.69
CA TYR A 474 2.15 -19.51 -22.93
C TYR A 474 1.37 -20.03 -24.14
N LYS A 475 0.50 -21.04 -23.96
CA LYS A 475 -0.29 -21.66 -25.04
C LYS A 475 -1.63 -20.95 -25.22
N ASN A 476 -1.73 -20.05 -26.20
CA ASN A 476 -2.97 -19.33 -26.50
C ASN A 476 -4.14 -20.24 -26.90
N ASP A 477 -3.86 -21.42 -27.45
CA ASP A 477 -4.88 -22.40 -27.89
C ASP A 477 -5.36 -23.32 -26.76
N TRP A 478 -4.80 -23.17 -25.56
CA TRP A 478 -5.19 -23.90 -24.36
C TRP A 478 -6.07 -23.00 -23.49
N ARG A 479 -7.26 -23.49 -23.17
CA ARG A 479 -8.13 -22.85 -22.20
C ARG A 479 -7.88 -23.47 -20.84
N ALA A 480 -6.95 -22.89 -20.08
CA ALA A 480 -6.72 -23.23 -18.68
C ALA A 480 -7.74 -22.50 -17.79
N SER A 481 -8.45 -23.26 -16.97
CA SER A 481 -9.40 -22.76 -15.97
C SER A 481 -8.95 -23.21 -14.58
N SER A 482 -9.13 -22.34 -13.59
CA SER A 482 -8.74 -22.54 -12.19
C SER A 482 -9.98 -22.77 -11.33
N ASN A 483 -9.89 -23.62 -10.31
CA ASN A 483 -10.96 -23.88 -9.34
C ASN A 483 -12.30 -24.18 -10.02
N ARG A 484 -12.29 -25.03 -11.05
CA ARG A 484 -13.48 -25.36 -11.85
C ARG A 484 -14.33 -26.39 -11.08
N GLU A 485 -15.62 -26.09 -10.92
CA GLU A 485 -16.57 -27.03 -10.34
C GLU A 485 -16.77 -28.24 -11.27
N SER A 486 -16.55 -29.44 -10.73
CA SER A 486 -16.70 -30.71 -11.46
C SER A 486 -16.86 -31.85 -10.46
N GLY A 487 -17.83 -32.75 -10.70
CA GLY A 487 -18.14 -33.82 -9.77
C GLY A 487 -18.64 -33.29 -8.41
N GLU A 488 -17.95 -33.66 -7.32
CA GLU A 488 -18.31 -33.26 -5.94
C GLU A 488 -17.34 -32.23 -5.32
N GLY A 489 -16.68 -31.41 -6.16
CA GLY A 489 -15.81 -30.34 -5.67
C GLY A 489 -15.24 -29.45 -6.77
N PHE A 490 -14.08 -28.85 -6.47
CA PHE A 490 -13.37 -27.92 -7.34
C PHE A 490 -11.97 -28.47 -7.59
N SER A 491 -11.63 -28.71 -8.86
CA SER A 491 -10.28 -29.09 -9.26
C SER A 491 -9.39 -27.86 -9.37
N ASP A 492 -8.12 -27.98 -9.01
CA ASP A 492 -7.18 -26.85 -9.08
C ASP A 492 -7.06 -26.29 -10.51
N ILE A 493 -6.63 -27.09 -11.48
CA ILE A 493 -6.47 -26.62 -12.87
C ILE A 493 -7.09 -27.62 -13.86
N VAL A 494 -7.92 -27.12 -14.76
CA VAL A 494 -8.48 -27.87 -15.90
C VAL A 494 -8.04 -27.22 -17.19
N ILE A 495 -7.46 -28.00 -18.10
CA ILE A 495 -7.00 -27.53 -19.41
C ILE A 495 -7.86 -28.17 -20.49
N GLU A 496 -8.56 -27.30 -21.20
CA GLU A 496 -9.39 -27.62 -22.36
C GLU A 496 -8.65 -27.24 -23.65
N MET A 497 -8.58 -28.17 -24.59
CA MET A 497 -8.01 -27.93 -25.93
C MET A 497 -9.13 -27.85 -26.97
N GLY A 498 -8.97 -26.96 -27.95
CA GLY A 498 -10.03 -26.65 -28.94
C GLY A 498 -10.49 -27.80 -29.83
N ASN A 499 -9.78 -28.93 -29.87
CA ASN A 499 -10.14 -30.11 -30.66
C ASN A 499 -10.96 -31.18 -29.90
N ALA A 500 -11.28 -30.96 -28.62
CA ALA A 500 -12.11 -31.83 -27.77
C ALA A 500 -11.70 -33.33 -27.74
N GLU A 501 -10.41 -33.64 -27.92
CA GLU A 501 -9.92 -35.02 -27.84
C GLU A 501 -9.34 -35.35 -26.46
N THR A 502 -8.51 -34.47 -25.93
CA THR A 502 -7.79 -34.65 -24.67
C THR A 502 -8.10 -33.49 -23.71
N GLY A 503 -8.55 -33.81 -22.51
CA GLY A 503 -8.61 -32.89 -21.38
C GLY A 503 -7.50 -33.20 -20.37
N ILE A 504 -7.00 -32.18 -19.67
CA ILE A 504 -6.02 -32.36 -18.59
C ILE A 504 -6.62 -31.82 -17.29
N VAL A 505 -6.49 -32.60 -16.22
CA VAL A 505 -6.85 -32.19 -14.85
C VAL A 505 -5.60 -32.26 -13.99
N ILE A 506 -5.29 -31.17 -13.30
CA ILE A 506 -4.14 -31.09 -12.39
C ILE A 506 -4.68 -30.77 -10.99
N GLU A 507 -4.20 -31.50 -10.00
CA GLU A 507 -4.40 -31.23 -8.58
C GLU A 507 -3.04 -31.07 -7.91
N VAL A 508 -2.89 -30.02 -7.11
CA VAL A 508 -1.66 -29.65 -6.43
C VAL A 508 -1.75 -29.90 -4.93
N LYS A 509 -0.61 -30.26 -4.34
CA LYS A 509 -0.43 -30.36 -2.89
C LYS A 509 0.88 -29.73 -2.45
N TYR A 510 0.92 -29.20 -1.23
CA TYR A 510 2.17 -28.78 -0.60
C TYR A 510 2.53 -29.70 0.56
N THR A 511 3.81 -30.06 0.66
CA THR A 511 4.34 -30.83 1.78
C THR A 511 5.46 -30.11 2.53
N ASP A 512 5.38 -30.13 3.87
CA ASP A 512 6.37 -29.50 4.75
C ASP A 512 7.67 -30.30 4.82
N GLU A 513 7.62 -31.62 4.56
CA GLU A 513 8.78 -32.51 4.60
C GLU A 513 9.00 -33.19 3.25
N LYS A 514 10.21 -33.11 2.73
CA LYS A 514 10.58 -33.74 1.43
C LYS A 514 10.20 -35.23 1.34
N LYS A 515 10.30 -35.98 2.44
CA LYS A 515 10.01 -37.42 2.48
C LYS A 515 8.54 -37.74 2.17
N ASP A 516 7.65 -36.76 2.31
CA ASP A 516 6.21 -36.91 2.15
C ASP A 516 5.73 -36.55 0.73
N LEU A 517 6.62 -36.08 -0.16
CA LEU A 517 6.31 -35.66 -1.53
C LEU A 517 5.52 -36.72 -2.31
N GLU A 518 6.03 -37.95 -2.42
CA GLU A 518 5.35 -39.01 -3.16
C GLU A 518 3.99 -39.38 -2.56
N ARG A 519 3.89 -39.36 -1.23
CA ARG A 519 2.63 -39.66 -0.52
C ARG A 519 1.57 -38.62 -0.87
N ASP A 520 1.91 -37.34 -0.75
CA ASP A 520 0.96 -36.26 -0.97
C ASP A 520 0.67 -36.06 -2.48
N CYS A 521 1.61 -36.43 -3.36
CA CYS A 521 1.40 -36.50 -4.81
C CYS A 521 0.34 -37.56 -5.17
N ARG A 522 0.42 -38.75 -4.55
CA ARG A 522 -0.60 -39.80 -4.71
C ARG A 522 -1.96 -39.37 -4.18
N LYS A 523 -2.01 -38.65 -3.06
CA LYS A 523 -3.26 -38.09 -2.53
C LYS A 523 -3.92 -37.09 -3.49
N ALA A 524 -3.12 -36.33 -4.25
CA ALA A 524 -3.65 -35.42 -5.26
C ALA A 524 -4.39 -36.20 -6.38
N LEU A 525 -3.79 -37.30 -6.88
CA LEU A 525 -4.46 -38.20 -7.83
C LEU A 525 -5.70 -38.90 -7.22
N GLU A 526 -5.59 -39.38 -5.98
CA GLU A 526 -6.73 -39.95 -5.25
C GLU A 526 -7.89 -38.95 -5.16
N GLN A 527 -7.60 -37.68 -4.84
CA GLN A 527 -8.61 -36.64 -4.78
C GLN A 527 -9.29 -36.39 -6.12
N ILE A 528 -8.53 -36.34 -7.24
CA ILE A 528 -9.11 -36.22 -8.59
C ILE A 528 -10.13 -37.34 -8.86
N ARG A 529 -9.81 -38.57 -8.45
CA ARG A 529 -10.69 -39.74 -8.63
C ARG A 529 -11.90 -39.69 -7.70
N ASP A 530 -11.68 -39.49 -6.41
CA ASP A 530 -12.72 -39.53 -5.37
C ASP A 530 -13.76 -38.43 -5.57
N LYS A 531 -13.34 -37.28 -6.11
CA LYS A 531 -14.22 -36.14 -6.41
C LYS A 531 -14.75 -36.11 -7.84
N ASP A 532 -14.35 -37.06 -8.70
CA ASP A 532 -14.72 -37.16 -10.11
C ASP A 532 -14.51 -35.84 -10.89
N TYR A 533 -13.34 -35.21 -10.72
CA TYR A 533 -13.04 -33.92 -11.37
C TYR A 533 -13.03 -33.98 -12.90
N THR A 534 -12.99 -35.17 -13.50
CA THR A 534 -13.11 -35.34 -14.96
C THR A 534 -14.55 -35.32 -15.49
N GLN A 535 -15.56 -35.33 -14.62
CA GLN A 535 -16.96 -35.48 -15.00
C GLN A 535 -17.42 -34.47 -16.05
N THR A 536 -17.16 -33.18 -15.83
CA THR A 536 -17.58 -32.11 -16.75
C THR A 536 -16.92 -32.26 -18.13
N LEU A 537 -15.63 -32.59 -18.18
CA LEU A 537 -14.94 -32.83 -19.45
C LEU A 537 -15.53 -34.04 -20.21
N TRP A 538 -15.94 -35.09 -19.49
CA TRP A 538 -16.61 -36.24 -20.13
C TRP A 538 -17.97 -35.88 -20.73
N GLN A 539 -18.71 -34.96 -20.10
CA GLN A 539 -20.00 -34.44 -20.60
C GLN A 539 -19.79 -33.52 -21.81
N GLU A 540 -18.71 -32.75 -21.82
CA GLU A 540 -18.32 -31.86 -22.92
C GLU A 540 -17.77 -32.61 -24.16
N GLY A 541 -17.59 -33.93 -24.06
CA GLY A 541 -17.32 -34.81 -25.21
C GLY A 541 -15.85 -35.20 -25.40
N TYR A 542 -14.98 -34.84 -24.45
CA TYR A 542 -13.58 -35.27 -24.44
C TYR A 542 -13.47 -36.81 -24.39
N LYS A 543 -12.43 -37.36 -25.04
CA LYS A 543 -12.26 -38.82 -25.25
C LYS A 543 -11.14 -39.42 -24.41
N LYS A 544 -10.13 -38.61 -24.10
CA LYS A 544 -8.96 -38.92 -23.30
C LYS A 544 -8.84 -37.89 -22.18
N MET A 545 -8.49 -38.33 -20.98
CA MET A 545 -8.12 -37.48 -19.86
C MET A 545 -6.72 -37.85 -19.40
N VAL A 546 -5.89 -36.83 -19.18
CA VAL A 546 -4.60 -36.98 -18.51
C VAL A 546 -4.73 -36.29 -17.15
N GLN A 547 -4.55 -37.04 -16.08
CA GLN A 547 -4.68 -36.55 -14.72
C GLN A 547 -3.29 -36.42 -14.11
N TYR A 548 -2.99 -35.28 -13.49
CA TYR A 548 -1.72 -35.05 -12.81
C TYR A 548 -1.95 -34.74 -11.34
N GLY A 549 -1.34 -35.56 -10.48
CA GLY A 549 -1.08 -35.16 -9.10
C GLY A 549 0.30 -34.52 -9.02
N ILE A 550 0.40 -33.35 -8.42
CA ILE A 550 1.68 -32.66 -8.24
C ILE A 550 1.84 -32.27 -6.77
N ALA A 551 2.87 -32.79 -6.11
CA ALA A 551 3.24 -32.34 -4.77
C ALA A 551 4.49 -31.48 -4.81
N PHE A 552 4.47 -30.36 -4.09
CA PHE A 552 5.57 -29.40 -4.01
C PHE A 552 6.21 -29.41 -2.63
N HIS A 553 7.54 -29.26 -2.62
CA HIS A 553 8.34 -28.98 -1.45
C HIS A 553 9.47 -28.02 -1.85
N LEU A 554 9.33 -26.75 -1.45
CA LEU A 554 10.32 -25.71 -1.74
C LEU A 554 10.55 -25.53 -3.25
N LYS A 555 11.75 -25.85 -3.74
CA LYS A 555 12.11 -25.78 -5.17
C LYS A 555 12.12 -27.15 -5.85
N GLN A 556 11.42 -28.11 -5.25
CA GLN A 556 11.29 -29.47 -5.75
C GLN A 556 9.82 -29.84 -5.84
N CYS A 557 9.48 -30.66 -6.83
CA CYS A 557 8.17 -31.27 -6.96
C CYS A 557 8.29 -32.76 -7.24
N CYS A 558 7.20 -33.48 -6.98
CA CYS A 558 6.96 -34.83 -7.46
C CYS A 558 5.73 -34.79 -8.35
N VAL A 559 5.79 -35.39 -9.53
CA VAL A 559 4.67 -35.46 -10.49
C VAL A 559 4.30 -36.92 -10.74
N MET A 560 3.03 -37.25 -10.57
CA MET A 560 2.46 -38.53 -10.96
C MET A 560 1.32 -38.28 -11.96
N GLU A 561 1.12 -39.25 -12.85
CA GLU A 561 0.14 -39.15 -13.93
C GLU A 561 -0.74 -40.42 -13.97
N GLU A 562 -2.01 -40.22 -14.33
CA GLU A 562 -2.96 -41.29 -14.66
C GLU A 562 -3.73 -40.94 -15.94
N GLU A 563 -3.73 -41.87 -16.92
CA GLU A 563 -4.47 -41.69 -18.17
C GLU A 563 -5.80 -42.46 -18.13
N MET A 564 -6.88 -41.80 -18.57
CA MET A 564 -8.17 -42.43 -18.81
C MET A 564 -8.61 -42.23 -20.26
N GLN A 565 -9.09 -43.31 -20.91
CA GLN A 565 -9.68 -43.23 -22.25
C GLN A 565 -11.04 -43.93 -22.32
N ARG A 566 -11.96 -43.36 -23.10
CA ARG A 566 -13.18 -44.04 -23.52
C ARG A 566 -12.86 -45.09 -24.59
N LYS A 567 -12.87 -46.38 -24.24
CA LYS A 567 -12.86 -47.47 -25.23
C LYS A 567 -14.25 -47.65 -25.84
N ARG A 568 -14.34 -47.66 -27.18
CA ARG A 568 -15.54 -48.16 -27.88
C ARG A 568 -15.55 -49.68 -27.83
N ASN A 569 -16.58 -50.28 -27.24
CA ASN A 569 -16.81 -51.72 -27.36
C ASN A 569 -17.27 -52.07 -28.79
N ARG A 570 -16.98 -53.30 -29.23
CA ARG A 570 -17.33 -53.85 -30.56
C ARG A 570 -18.84 -53.78 -30.91
N ASN A 571 -19.71 -53.47 -29.95
CA ASN A 571 -21.16 -53.37 -30.12
C ASN A 571 -21.74 -51.95 -29.99
N GLY A 572 -20.91 -50.89 -30.00
CA GLY A 572 -21.41 -49.51 -30.10
C GLY A 572 -22.12 -48.93 -28.86
N ALA A 573 -22.17 -49.63 -27.73
CA ALA A 573 -22.66 -49.10 -26.46
C ALA A 573 -21.51 -48.51 -25.62
N LEU A 574 -21.72 -47.31 -25.07
CA LEU A 574 -20.84 -46.67 -24.07
C LEU A 574 -21.07 -47.31 -22.70
N ASN A 575 -20.03 -47.92 -22.11
CA ASN A 575 -19.83 -47.89 -20.65
C ASN A 575 -18.46 -48.42 -20.17
N SER A 576 -18.05 -47.87 -19.02
CA SER A 576 -16.86 -48.10 -18.17
C SER A 576 -15.54 -47.42 -18.58
N TYR A 577 -15.07 -46.51 -17.70
CA TYR A 577 -13.74 -45.91 -17.72
C TYR A 577 -12.72 -46.98 -17.31
N ASN A 578 -11.64 -47.13 -18.08
CA ASN A 578 -10.51 -47.96 -17.66
C ASN A 578 -9.33 -47.02 -17.39
N LEU A 579 -8.72 -47.13 -16.20
CA LEU A 579 -7.36 -46.66 -15.97
C LEU A 579 -6.42 -47.50 -16.84
N LEU A 580 -5.53 -46.84 -17.59
CA LEU A 580 -4.55 -47.49 -18.46
C LEU A 580 -3.28 -47.87 -17.70
#